data_AF-A0A8J3GV44-F1
#
_entry.id   AF-A0A8J3GV44-F1
#
_cell.length_a   1.000
_cell.length_b   1.000
_cell.length_c   1.000
_cell.angle_alpha   90.00
_cell.angle_beta   90.00
_cell.angle_gamma   90.00
#
_symmetry.space_group_name_H-M   'P 1'
#
loop_
_entity.id
_entity.type
_entity.pdbx_description
1 polymer ?
#
loop_
_entity_poly.entity_id
_entity_poly.type
_entity_poly.pdbx_seq_one_letter_code
_entity_poly.pdbx_strand_id
1 'polypeptide(L)'
;MTTREAGNSDDLGFDEPVEDYSIYLHKDGLRPHGTPPWRLGNYGETGALSEGMNAHLCAAFDFDEDIVRRLSVELGHCLNNDDDVLVNLFEVNRLEAIKRAQPTLKRLKRFAKAQAISPARLRDHLTGLSTQFAPTPEVASLLPELIAELDGAEAIAPGIVAAIDLILETPGSAADMSPLDKRATRDKRRQYIVETCCYAWQDAGRRVTYTTVSDGSKVGQRHGKLLEFIQAVAMMVTAPSTELNGETVRKDIDRFTNDPKDNVEDWGPPEFGNQY
;
A
#
# COMPACT_ATOMS: atom_id res chain seq x y z
N MET A 1 -44.51 -16.59 -53.73
CA MET A 1 -43.35 -15.99 -54.42
C MET A 1 -43.64 -14.48 -54.45
N THR A 2 -43.03 -13.62 -53.64
CA THR A 2 -41.65 -13.59 -53.16
C THR A 2 -41.61 -12.86 -51.81
N THR A 3 -40.80 -13.38 -50.91
CA THR A 3 -40.52 -12.98 -49.52
C THR A 3 -40.02 -11.54 -49.42
N ARG A 4 -40.54 -10.79 -48.44
CA ARG A 4 -39.97 -9.52 -47.94
C ARG A 4 -39.50 -9.82 -46.52
N GLU A 5 -38.19 -10.00 -46.36
CA GLU A 5 -37.56 -10.19 -45.05
C GLU A 5 -37.65 -8.90 -44.25
N ALA A 6 -38.27 -9.00 -43.07
CA ALA A 6 -38.12 -8.03 -42.02
C ALA A 6 -36.76 -8.30 -41.35
N GLY A 7 -35.80 -7.40 -41.54
CA GLY A 7 -34.57 -7.37 -40.75
C GLY A 7 -34.91 -6.95 -39.34
N ASN A 8 -35.00 -7.95 -38.45
CA ASN A 8 -35.07 -7.79 -37.02
C ASN A 8 -33.71 -7.27 -36.53
N SER A 9 -33.59 -5.99 -36.19
CA SER A 9 -32.42 -5.43 -35.53
C SER A 9 -32.68 -5.35 -34.03
N ASP A 10 -32.69 -6.51 -33.40
CA ASP A 10 -32.45 -6.63 -31.97
C ASP A 10 -31.21 -7.49 -31.80
N ASP A 11 -30.45 -7.17 -30.77
CA ASP A 11 -29.36 -7.96 -30.19
C ASP A 11 -27.94 -7.67 -30.71
N LEU A 12 -27.43 -6.48 -30.34
CA LEU A 12 -26.02 -6.34 -29.99
C LEU A 12 -25.94 -6.18 -28.48
N GLY A 13 -26.02 -7.33 -27.79
CA GLY A 13 -25.68 -7.43 -26.38
C GLY A 13 -24.28 -6.89 -26.11
N PHE A 14 -24.19 -6.03 -25.11
CA PHE A 14 -23.14 -5.92 -24.10
C PHE A 14 -23.64 -4.92 -23.07
N ASP A 15 -24.64 -5.34 -22.31
CA ASP A 15 -25.08 -4.66 -21.08
C ASP A 15 -24.65 -5.54 -19.89
N GLU A 16 -23.43 -6.09 -19.96
CA GLU A 16 -22.82 -6.69 -18.78
C GLU A 16 -22.56 -5.55 -17.79
N PRO A 17 -23.10 -5.63 -16.55
CA PRO A 17 -22.79 -4.64 -15.54
C PRO A 17 -21.28 -4.65 -15.36
N VAL A 18 -20.62 -3.53 -15.67
CA VAL A 18 -19.19 -3.39 -15.43
C VAL A 18 -18.96 -3.63 -13.94
N GLU A 19 -18.45 -4.81 -13.60
CA GLU A 19 -18.26 -5.22 -12.22
C GLU A 19 -17.40 -4.16 -11.51
N ASP A 20 -17.87 -3.69 -10.36
CA ASP A 20 -17.08 -2.84 -9.51
C ASP A 20 -16.13 -3.72 -8.72
N TYR A 21 -14.83 -3.54 -8.94
CA TYR A 21 -13.78 -4.29 -8.28
C TYR A 21 -12.77 -3.35 -7.65
N SER A 22 -12.02 -3.89 -6.69
CA SER A 22 -10.94 -3.20 -6.03
C SER A 22 -9.59 -3.77 -6.47
N ILE A 23 -8.61 -2.89 -6.62
CA ILE A 23 -7.21 -3.29 -6.70
C ILE A 23 -6.48 -2.88 -5.42
N TYR A 24 -5.42 -3.59 -5.10
CA TYR A 24 -4.58 -3.31 -3.94
C TYR A 24 -3.25 -2.78 -4.42
N LEU A 25 -2.97 -1.52 -4.08
CA LEU A 25 -1.72 -0.88 -4.46
C LEU A 25 -0.75 -0.88 -3.29
N HIS A 26 0.48 -1.27 -3.57
CA HIS A 26 1.59 -1.08 -2.64
C HIS A 26 1.92 0.40 -2.52
N LYS A 27 2.26 0.86 -1.32
CA LYS A 27 2.74 2.22 -1.12
C LYS A 27 3.73 2.35 0.02
N ASP A 28 4.99 2.46 -0.39
CA ASP A 28 6.06 2.92 0.46
C ASP A 28 6.21 4.45 0.45
N GLY A 29 6.88 4.99 1.45
CA GLY A 29 7.16 6.43 1.54
C GLY A 29 6.00 7.30 2.06
N LEU A 30 4.81 6.73 2.30
CA LEU A 30 3.87 7.34 3.25
C LEU A 30 4.52 7.25 4.64
N ARG A 31 5.19 8.32 5.04
CA ARG A 31 5.57 8.54 6.43
C ARG A 31 4.51 9.43 7.08
N PRO A 32 3.31 8.93 7.42
CA PRO A 32 2.48 9.68 8.35
C PRO A 32 3.33 9.91 9.61
N HIS A 33 3.18 11.09 10.22
CA HIS A 33 3.88 11.44 11.45
C HIS A 33 3.81 10.29 12.46
N GLY A 34 4.97 9.80 12.90
CA GLY A 34 5.08 8.70 13.87
C GLY A 34 5.32 7.30 13.29
N THR A 35 5.56 7.15 11.98
CA THR A 35 6.05 5.89 11.41
C THR A 35 7.52 5.69 11.77
N PRO A 36 7.93 4.54 12.35
CA PRO A 36 9.32 4.30 12.67
C PRO A 36 10.19 4.36 11.41
N PRO A 37 11.43 4.87 11.50
CA PRO A 37 12.28 5.03 10.33
C PRO A 37 12.94 3.69 9.99
N TRP A 38 12.17 2.78 9.42
CA TRP A 38 12.62 1.44 9.07
C TRP A 38 13.82 1.46 8.12
N ARG A 39 14.76 0.54 8.34
CA ARG A 39 15.77 0.19 7.37
C ARG A 39 15.10 -0.73 6.35
N LEU A 40 14.70 -0.14 5.23
CA LEU A 40 14.08 -0.87 4.13
C LEU A 40 15.16 -1.33 3.15
N GLY A 41 15.02 -2.53 2.61
CA GLY A 41 15.96 -3.07 1.63
C GLY A 41 15.65 -4.51 1.24
N ASN A 42 16.35 -5.00 0.21
CA ASN A 42 16.25 -6.39 -0.21
C ASN A 42 17.24 -7.24 0.62
N TYR A 43 16.71 -7.90 1.64
CA TYR A 43 17.49 -8.72 2.59
C TYR A 43 17.61 -10.19 2.14
N GLY A 44 16.70 -10.67 1.29
CA GLY A 44 16.66 -12.06 0.82
C GLY A 44 16.77 -13.07 1.97
N GLU A 45 17.48 -14.16 1.70
CA GLU A 45 17.74 -15.22 2.70
C GLU A 45 18.83 -14.85 3.71
N THR A 46 19.50 -13.70 3.57
CA THR A 46 20.54 -13.28 4.51
C THR A 46 19.96 -12.64 5.78
N GLY A 47 18.73 -12.12 5.68
CA GLY A 47 18.01 -11.49 6.78
C GLY A 47 18.42 -10.06 7.08
N ALA A 48 17.62 -9.40 7.92
CA ALA A 48 17.75 -7.98 8.24
C ALA A 48 18.83 -7.65 9.28
N LEU A 49 19.28 -8.64 10.05
CA LEU A 49 20.19 -8.46 11.18
C LEU A 49 21.59 -8.95 10.83
N SER A 50 22.62 -8.19 11.23
CA SER A 50 24.01 -8.61 11.08
C SER A 50 24.38 -9.72 12.07
N GLU A 51 25.48 -10.44 11.80
CA GLU A 51 25.99 -11.48 12.71
C GLU A 51 26.19 -10.97 14.15
N GLY A 52 26.72 -9.75 14.32
CA GLY A 52 26.90 -9.14 15.64
C GLY A 52 25.57 -8.83 16.35
N MET A 53 24.54 -8.45 15.60
CA MET A 53 23.19 -8.26 16.14
C MET A 53 22.58 -9.61 16.55
N ASN A 54 22.75 -10.64 15.73
CA ASN A 54 22.28 -12.00 16.05
C ASN A 54 22.94 -12.51 17.32
N ALA A 55 24.27 -12.42 17.42
CA ALA A 55 25.01 -12.83 18.62
C ALA A 55 24.55 -12.06 19.87
N HIS A 56 24.25 -10.76 19.74
CA HIS A 56 23.68 -9.98 20.83
C HIS A 56 22.32 -10.50 21.27
N LEU A 57 21.42 -10.81 20.33
CA LEU A 57 20.09 -11.34 20.67
C LEU A 57 20.17 -12.72 21.32
N CYS A 58 21.04 -13.61 20.84
CA CYS A 58 21.29 -14.91 21.48
C CYS A 58 21.75 -14.72 22.94
N ALA A 59 22.75 -13.87 23.18
CA ALA A 59 23.33 -13.68 24.50
C ALA A 59 22.41 -12.93 25.47
N ALA A 60 21.75 -11.87 25.02
CA ALA A 60 20.92 -11.01 25.87
C ALA A 60 19.58 -11.67 26.23
N PHE A 61 19.03 -12.48 25.33
CA PHE A 61 17.70 -13.06 25.49
C PHE A 61 17.72 -14.59 25.54
N ASP A 62 18.88 -15.25 25.60
CA ASP A 62 19.00 -16.71 25.75
C ASP A 62 18.29 -17.48 24.63
N PHE A 63 18.48 -17.04 23.39
CA PHE A 63 17.93 -17.69 22.20
C PHE A 63 18.97 -18.62 21.56
N ASP A 64 18.47 -19.72 20.99
CA ASP A 64 19.24 -20.55 20.06
C ASP A 64 19.52 -19.78 18.76
N GLU A 65 20.73 -19.98 18.21
CA GLU A 65 21.20 -19.29 17.01
C GLU A 65 20.28 -19.49 15.81
N ASP A 66 19.71 -20.70 15.65
CA ASP A 66 18.78 -21.01 14.56
C ASP A 66 17.48 -20.21 14.64
N ILE A 67 16.97 -19.94 15.85
CA ILE A 67 15.76 -19.12 16.05
C ILE A 67 16.06 -17.68 15.65
N VAL A 68 17.20 -17.12 16.07
CA VAL A 68 17.57 -15.74 15.75
C VAL A 68 17.89 -15.57 14.27
N ARG A 69 18.52 -16.56 13.63
CA ARG A 69 18.77 -16.55 12.19
C ARG A 69 17.46 -16.57 11.40
N ARG A 70 16.50 -17.42 11.77
CA ARG A 70 15.16 -17.43 11.16
C ARG A 70 14.45 -16.09 11.38
N LEU A 71 14.46 -15.58 12.61
CA LEU A 71 13.92 -14.26 12.93
C LEU A 71 14.50 -13.18 12.01
N SER A 72 15.82 -13.16 11.80
CA SER A 72 16.48 -12.20 10.91
C SER A 72 15.92 -12.26 9.48
N VAL A 73 15.71 -13.46 8.93
CA VAL A 73 15.11 -13.66 7.60
C VAL A 73 13.68 -13.14 7.53
N GLU A 74 12.85 -13.51 8.51
CA GLU A 74 11.45 -13.06 8.57
C GLU A 74 11.33 -11.53 8.73
N LEU A 75 12.21 -10.93 9.52
CA LEU A 75 12.33 -9.47 9.61
C LEU A 75 12.74 -8.85 8.26
N GLY A 76 13.60 -9.53 7.51
CA GLY A 76 13.96 -9.16 6.14
C GLY A 76 12.74 -9.08 5.21
N HIS A 77 11.84 -10.07 5.28
CA HIS A 77 10.58 -10.05 4.54
C HIS A 77 9.66 -8.91 4.97
N CYS A 78 9.57 -8.63 6.28
CA CYS A 78 8.80 -7.50 6.79
C CYS A 78 9.33 -6.15 6.29
N LEU A 79 10.65 -6.03 6.13
CA LEU A 79 11.35 -4.79 5.76
C LEU A 79 11.65 -4.69 4.27
N ASN A 80 11.17 -5.65 3.47
CA ASN A 80 11.40 -5.65 2.06
C ASN A 80 10.72 -4.42 1.41
N ASN A 81 11.41 -3.85 0.44
CA ASN A 81 11.01 -2.65 -0.30
C ASN A 81 10.70 -2.95 -1.77
N ASP A 82 10.62 -4.23 -2.11
CA ASP A 82 10.17 -4.68 -3.42
C ASP A 82 8.66 -4.41 -3.58
N ASP A 83 8.26 -4.03 -4.78
CA ASP A 83 6.86 -3.69 -5.10
C ASP A 83 5.95 -4.92 -5.04
N ASP A 84 6.52 -6.12 -5.13
CA ASP A 84 5.83 -7.41 -5.05
C ASP A 84 5.51 -7.85 -3.60
N VAL A 85 5.97 -7.10 -2.59
CA VAL A 85 5.77 -7.45 -1.19
C VAL A 85 4.41 -6.95 -0.72
N LEU A 86 3.57 -7.86 -0.22
CA LEU A 86 2.20 -7.59 0.25
C LEU A 86 2.14 -6.84 1.60
N VAL A 87 2.99 -5.85 1.79
CA VAL A 87 3.05 -5.02 2.99
C VAL A 87 2.55 -3.62 2.64
N ASN A 88 1.65 -3.03 3.42
CA ASN A 88 1.13 -1.66 3.18
C ASN A 88 0.26 -1.49 1.93
N LEU A 89 -0.40 -2.57 1.52
CA LEU A 89 -1.45 -2.52 0.53
C LEU A 89 -2.61 -1.63 0.99
N PHE A 90 -3.12 -0.82 0.06
CA PHE A 90 -4.35 -0.09 0.27
C PHE A 90 -5.32 -0.33 -0.87
N GLU A 91 -6.59 -0.40 -0.50
CA GLU A 91 -7.66 -0.66 -1.43
C GLU A 91 -7.98 0.58 -2.27
N VAL A 92 -8.07 0.37 -3.57
CA VAL A 92 -8.60 1.33 -4.53
C VAL A 92 -9.76 0.66 -5.26
N ASN A 93 -10.97 1.03 -4.86
CA ASN A 93 -12.18 0.68 -5.59
C ASN A 93 -12.28 1.46 -6.90
N ARG A 94 -12.60 0.75 -7.99
CA ARG A 94 -12.65 1.28 -9.36
C ARG A 94 -13.63 2.45 -9.50
N LEU A 95 -14.90 2.24 -9.16
CA LEU A 95 -15.92 3.28 -9.35
C LEU A 95 -15.64 4.52 -8.52
N GLU A 96 -15.22 4.37 -7.26
CA GLU A 96 -14.88 5.49 -6.40
C GLU A 96 -13.60 6.22 -6.86
N ALA A 97 -12.60 5.52 -7.41
CA ALA A 97 -11.41 6.15 -7.97
C ALA A 97 -11.72 7.00 -9.22
N ILE A 98 -12.54 6.49 -10.14
CA ILE A 98 -13.00 7.23 -11.33
C ILE A 98 -13.84 8.44 -10.90
N LYS A 99 -14.77 8.24 -9.97
CA LYS A 99 -15.64 9.30 -9.42
C LYS A 99 -14.84 10.41 -8.74
N ARG A 100 -13.76 10.08 -8.01
CA ARG A 100 -12.88 11.06 -7.38
C ARG A 100 -12.03 11.87 -8.36
N ALA A 101 -11.69 11.32 -9.53
CA ALA A 101 -11.01 12.08 -10.58
C ALA A 101 -11.89 13.19 -11.18
N GLN A 102 -13.21 12.98 -11.26
CA GLN A 102 -14.12 13.89 -11.96
C GLN A 102 -14.13 15.35 -11.43
N PRO A 103 -14.25 15.62 -10.11
CA PRO A 103 -14.17 17.00 -9.60
C PRO A 103 -12.86 17.70 -9.93
N THR A 104 -11.75 16.94 -9.89
CA THR A 104 -10.42 17.45 -10.23
C THR A 104 -10.36 17.83 -11.70
N LEU A 105 -10.76 16.94 -12.60
CA LEU A 105 -10.81 17.19 -14.05
C LEU A 105 -11.75 18.36 -14.40
N LYS A 106 -12.95 18.44 -13.82
CA LYS A 106 -13.89 19.56 -14.00
C LYS A 106 -13.27 20.89 -13.59
N ARG A 107 -12.53 20.91 -12.47
CA ARG A 107 -11.82 22.10 -12.00
C ARG A 107 -10.69 22.49 -12.96
N LEU A 108 -9.89 21.52 -13.40
CA LEU A 108 -8.79 21.74 -14.35
C LEU A 108 -9.29 22.26 -15.69
N LYS A 109 -10.35 21.66 -16.26
CA LYS A 109 -11.05 22.17 -17.45
C LYS A 109 -11.43 23.63 -17.30
N ARG A 110 -12.06 24.00 -16.19
CA ARG A 110 -12.49 25.38 -15.94
C ARG A 110 -11.30 26.34 -15.91
N PHE A 111 -10.21 25.96 -15.25
CA PHE A 111 -9.00 26.79 -15.22
C PHE A 111 -8.31 26.88 -16.58
N ALA A 112 -8.27 25.78 -17.34
CA ALA A 112 -7.76 25.73 -18.70
C ALA A 112 -8.55 26.65 -19.63
N LYS A 113 -9.89 26.57 -19.60
CA LYS A 113 -10.79 27.47 -20.37
C LYS A 113 -10.59 28.94 -20.03
N ALA A 114 -10.38 29.25 -18.75
CA ALA A 114 -10.15 30.61 -18.28
C ALA A 114 -8.69 31.09 -18.45
N GLN A 115 -7.80 30.26 -18.99
CA GLN A 115 -6.35 30.50 -19.05
C GLN A 115 -5.75 30.87 -17.68
N ALA A 116 -6.35 30.37 -16.60
CA ALA A 116 -5.97 30.67 -15.22
C ALA A 116 -4.92 29.69 -14.65
N ILE A 117 -4.38 28.81 -15.49
CA ILE A 117 -3.39 27.80 -15.16
C ILE A 117 -2.38 27.71 -16.30
N SER A 118 -1.10 27.52 -16.00
CA SER A 118 -0.08 27.30 -17.03
C SER A 118 -0.12 25.87 -17.55
N PRO A 119 0.34 25.61 -18.79
CA PRO A 119 0.45 24.25 -19.33
C PRO A 119 1.23 23.29 -18.42
N ALA A 120 2.39 23.73 -17.91
CA ALA A 120 3.20 22.95 -16.98
C ALA A 120 2.44 22.54 -15.71
N ARG A 121 1.68 23.46 -15.10
CA ARG A 121 0.92 23.17 -13.89
C ARG A 121 -0.29 22.27 -14.17
N LEU A 122 -0.93 22.44 -15.33
CA LEU A 122 -2.00 21.55 -15.77
C LEU A 122 -1.49 20.12 -15.94
N ARG A 123 -0.35 19.96 -16.61
CA ARG A 123 0.37 18.70 -16.76
C ARG A 123 0.65 18.04 -15.40
N ASP A 124 1.27 18.76 -14.48
CA ASP A 124 1.60 18.22 -13.15
C ASP A 124 0.37 17.66 -12.41
N HIS A 125 -0.78 18.32 -12.56
CA HIS A 125 -2.03 17.82 -11.99
C HIS A 125 -2.57 16.59 -12.71
N LEU A 126 -2.42 16.50 -14.04
CA LEU A 126 -2.86 15.35 -14.84
C LEU A 126 -1.97 14.13 -14.63
N THR A 127 -0.66 14.31 -14.44
CA THR A 127 0.28 13.23 -14.08
C THR A 127 -0.06 12.57 -12.74
N GLY A 128 -0.83 13.23 -11.88
CA GLY A 128 -1.33 12.65 -10.63
C GLY A 128 -2.51 11.69 -10.80
N LEU A 129 -3.06 11.56 -12.01
CA LEU A 129 -4.15 10.62 -12.34
C LEU A 129 -3.58 9.37 -13.01
N SER A 130 -4.36 8.28 -13.00
CA SER A 130 -3.97 7.00 -13.59
C SER A 130 -4.98 6.50 -14.61
N THR A 131 -4.50 5.70 -15.57
CA THR A 131 -5.30 5.02 -16.59
C THR A 131 -5.62 3.57 -16.22
N GLN A 132 -5.29 3.13 -15.00
CA GLN A 132 -5.38 1.73 -14.54
C GLN A 132 -6.76 1.08 -14.72
N PHE A 133 -7.83 1.88 -14.78
CA PHE A 133 -9.21 1.41 -14.92
C PHE A 133 -9.83 1.66 -16.31
N ALA A 134 -8.99 2.00 -17.30
CA ALA A 134 -9.43 2.16 -18.67
C ALA A 134 -9.90 0.81 -19.24
N PRO A 135 -11.09 0.76 -19.87
CA PRO A 135 -11.66 -0.49 -20.38
C PRO A 135 -10.95 -1.01 -21.63
N THR A 136 -10.26 -0.15 -22.39
CA THR A 136 -9.51 -0.53 -23.59
C THR A 136 -8.21 0.26 -23.71
N PRO A 137 -7.22 -0.21 -24.50
CA PRO A 137 -5.98 0.51 -24.75
C PRO A 137 -6.19 1.90 -25.37
N GLU A 138 -7.21 2.07 -26.22
CA GLU A 138 -7.55 3.36 -26.82
C GLU A 138 -8.05 4.36 -25.78
N VAL A 139 -8.84 3.90 -24.81
CA VAL A 139 -9.26 4.75 -23.69
C VAL A 139 -8.08 5.04 -22.75
N ALA A 140 -7.18 4.08 -22.57
CA ALA A 140 -5.97 4.23 -21.76
C ALA A 140 -4.97 5.23 -22.37
N SER A 141 -5.00 5.48 -23.67
CA SER A 141 -4.08 6.42 -24.33
C SER A 141 -4.47 7.89 -24.18
N LEU A 142 -5.76 8.19 -23.94
CA LEU A 142 -6.29 9.56 -23.87
C LEU A 142 -5.55 10.48 -22.88
N LEU A 143 -5.31 10.00 -21.65
CA LEU A 143 -4.65 10.79 -20.62
C LEU A 143 -3.14 10.98 -20.91
N PRO A 144 -2.36 9.93 -21.23
CA PRO A 144 -0.96 10.07 -21.66
C PRO A 144 -0.77 10.97 -22.88
N GLU A 145 -1.64 10.88 -23.89
CA GLU A 145 -1.59 11.73 -25.08
C GLU A 145 -1.79 13.20 -24.74
N LEU A 146 -2.77 13.51 -23.87
CA LEU A 146 -2.98 14.87 -23.38
C LEU A 146 -1.77 15.39 -22.57
N ILE A 147 -1.18 14.54 -21.73
CA ILE A 147 0.04 14.88 -20.97
C ILE A 147 1.19 15.19 -21.93
N ALA A 148 1.36 14.40 -22.99
CA ALA A 148 2.38 14.62 -24.02
C ALA A 148 2.12 15.87 -24.85
N GLU A 149 0.86 16.21 -25.16
CA GLU A 149 0.51 17.47 -25.84
C GLU A 149 0.88 18.71 -24.99
N LEU A 150 0.87 18.56 -23.67
CA LEU A 150 1.30 19.61 -22.74
C LEU A 150 2.82 19.71 -22.59
N ASP A 151 3.59 18.71 -23.02
CA ASP A 151 5.06 18.75 -23.00
C ASP A 151 5.57 19.79 -24.00
N GLY A 152 6.06 20.92 -23.47
CA GLY A 152 6.58 22.02 -24.29
C GLY A 152 5.51 22.96 -24.85
N ALA A 153 4.24 22.81 -24.46
CA ALA A 153 3.19 23.75 -24.84
C ALA A 153 3.43 25.14 -24.21
N GLU A 154 3.48 26.18 -25.04
CA GLU A 154 3.58 27.58 -24.56
C GLU A 154 2.24 28.11 -24.05
N ALA A 155 1.12 27.59 -24.57
CA ALA A 155 -0.23 28.02 -24.22
C ALA A 155 -1.23 26.86 -24.25
N ILE A 156 -2.33 27.02 -23.54
CA ILE A 156 -3.44 26.06 -23.54
C ILE A 156 -4.31 26.30 -24.77
N ALA A 157 -4.13 25.48 -25.79
CA ALA A 157 -4.95 25.49 -26.99
C ALA A 157 -6.37 24.96 -26.74
N PRO A 158 -7.36 25.31 -27.60
CA PRO A 158 -8.70 24.71 -27.53
C PRO A 158 -8.72 23.19 -27.61
N GLY A 159 -7.74 22.57 -28.30
CA GLY A 159 -7.57 21.12 -28.39
C GLY A 159 -7.37 20.45 -27.03
N ILE A 160 -6.48 20.98 -26.20
CA ILE A 160 -6.24 20.53 -24.82
C ILE A 160 -7.54 20.54 -24.00
N VAL A 161 -8.35 21.60 -24.15
CA VAL A 161 -9.63 21.70 -23.43
C VAL A 161 -10.63 20.65 -23.92
N ALA A 162 -10.68 20.40 -25.23
CA ALA A 162 -11.53 19.36 -25.81
C ALA A 162 -11.08 17.95 -25.39
N ALA A 163 -9.77 17.71 -25.27
CA ALA A 163 -9.23 16.45 -24.76
C ALA A 163 -9.61 16.21 -23.29
N ILE A 164 -9.56 17.24 -22.43
CA ILE A 164 -10.08 17.12 -21.04
C ILE A 164 -11.58 16.79 -21.03
N ASP A 165 -12.35 17.35 -21.97
CA ASP A 165 -13.78 17.07 -22.11
C ASP A 165 -14.03 15.62 -22.51
N LEU A 166 -13.26 15.11 -23.47
CA LEU A 166 -13.29 13.70 -23.88
C LEU A 166 -12.97 12.75 -22.71
N ILE A 167 -11.93 13.05 -21.92
CA ILE A 167 -11.58 12.27 -20.72
C ILE A 167 -12.73 12.29 -19.70
N LEU A 168 -13.34 13.46 -19.47
CA LEU A 168 -14.49 13.59 -18.57
C LEU A 168 -15.72 12.78 -19.02
N GLU A 169 -15.91 12.64 -20.32
CA GLU A 169 -17.03 11.93 -20.93
C GLU A 169 -16.77 10.42 -21.09
N THR A 170 -15.52 9.98 -20.90
CA THR A 170 -15.10 8.58 -21.07
C THR A 170 -14.74 7.95 -19.71
N PRO A 171 -15.66 7.19 -19.06
CA PRO A 171 -15.38 6.55 -17.78
C PRO A 171 -14.16 5.63 -17.83
N GLY A 172 -13.33 5.66 -16.78
CA GLY A 172 -12.12 4.83 -16.69
C GLY A 172 -10.88 5.42 -17.36
N SER A 173 -11.02 6.41 -18.24
CA SER A 173 -9.89 7.09 -18.91
C SER A 173 -8.95 7.82 -17.94
N ALA A 174 -9.44 8.18 -16.76
CA ALA A 174 -8.66 8.75 -15.68
C ALA A 174 -9.26 8.39 -14.31
N ALA A 175 -8.39 8.04 -13.36
CA ALA A 175 -8.75 7.66 -12.00
C ALA A 175 -7.82 8.29 -10.96
N ASP A 176 -8.37 8.64 -9.80
CA ASP A 176 -7.61 9.04 -8.63
C ASP A 176 -7.32 7.80 -7.78
N MET A 177 -6.05 7.35 -7.85
CA MET A 177 -5.56 6.15 -7.16
C MET A 177 -5.18 6.42 -5.69
N SER A 178 -5.64 7.53 -5.11
CA SER A 178 -5.44 7.75 -3.69
C SER A 178 -6.22 6.72 -2.85
N PRO A 179 -5.74 6.36 -1.64
CA PRO A 179 -6.45 5.40 -0.79
C PRO A 179 -7.89 5.82 -0.53
N LEU A 180 -8.80 4.84 -0.49
CA LEU A 180 -10.21 5.07 -0.14
C LEU A 180 -10.32 5.69 1.26
N ASP A 181 -9.59 5.13 2.23
CA ASP A 181 -9.39 5.72 3.55
C ASP A 181 -7.90 5.98 3.80
N LYS A 182 -7.51 7.25 3.82
CA LYS A 182 -6.13 7.66 4.15
C LYS A 182 -5.73 7.27 5.58
N ARG A 183 -6.69 7.03 6.48
CA ARG A 183 -6.46 6.53 7.85
C ARG A 183 -6.24 5.01 7.90
N ALA A 184 -6.66 4.31 6.85
CA ALA A 184 -6.46 2.87 6.67
C ALA A 184 -5.10 2.54 6.01
N THR A 185 -4.51 3.47 5.25
CA THR A 185 -3.07 3.41 4.88
C THR A 185 -2.21 3.53 6.13
N ARG A 186 -1.98 2.41 6.81
CA ARG A 186 -1.06 2.28 7.93
C ARG A 186 0.09 1.42 7.51
N ASP A 187 1.27 1.83 7.94
CA ASP A 187 2.45 0.98 7.85
C ASP A 187 2.29 -0.23 8.78
N LYS A 188 2.00 -1.40 8.19
CA LYS A 188 1.83 -2.69 8.86
C LYS A 188 3.16 -3.31 9.28
N ARG A 189 4.32 -2.81 8.81
CA ARG A 189 5.64 -3.35 9.16
C ARG A 189 5.86 -3.43 10.67
N ARG A 190 5.40 -2.42 11.42
CA ARG A 190 5.47 -2.45 12.88
C ARG A 190 4.76 -3.67 13.45
N GLN A 191 3.55 -3.93 12.99
CA GLN A 191 2.72 -5.04 13.45
C GLN A 191 3.41 -6.37 13.10
N TYR A 192 3.85 -6.54 11.85
CA TYR A 192 4.53 -7.76 11.42
C TYR A 192 5.85 -7.99 12.15
N ILE A 193 6.66 -6.96 12.40
CA ILE A 193 7.88 -7.08 13.22
C ILE A 193 7.54 -7.57 14.63
N VAL A 194 6.49 -7.02 15.25
CA VAL A 194 6.06 -7.43 16.60
C VAL A 194 5.57 -8.88 16.60
N GLU A 195 4.78 -9.28 15.61
CA GLU A 195 4.25 -10.65 15.46
C GLU A 195 5.39 -11.65 15.21
N THR A 196 6.32 -11.34 14.31
CA THR A 196 7.52 -12.13 14.03
C THR A 196 8.38 -12.32 15.29
N CYS A 197 8.55 -11.28 16.11
CA CYS A 197 9.19 -11.42 17.42
C CYS A 197 8.39 -12.32 18.38
N CYS A 198 7.05 -12.27 18.36
CA CYS A 198 6.22 -13.14 19.20
C CYS A 198 6.32 -14.61 18.78
N TYR A 199 6.35 -14.90 17.47
CA TYR A 199 6.60 -16.26 16.96
C TYR A 199 7.98 -16.77 17.37
N ALA A 200 9.04 -15.99 17.19
CA ALA A 200 10.39 -16.38 17.65
C ALA A 200 10.41 -16.65 19.17
N TRP A 201 9.67 -15.86 19.95
CA TRP A 201 9.52 -16.08 21.39
C TRP A 201 8.82 -17.41 21.72
N GLN A 202 7.79 -17.78 20.97
CA GLN A 202 7.10 -19.06 21.11
C GLN A 202 7.98 -20.24 20.68
N ASP A 203 8.75 -20.10 19.60
CA ASP A 203 9.67 -21.12 19.10
C ASP A 203 10.76 -21.45 20.14
N ALA A 204 11.15 -20.48 20.98
CA ALA A 204 12.02 -20.71 22.13
C ALA A 204 11.32 -21.35 23.34
N GLY A 205 10.08 -21.84 23.19
CA GLY A 205 9.30 -22.50 24.24
C GLY A 205 8.73 -21.53 25.28
N ARG A 206 8.67 -20.23 25.00
CA ARG A 206 8.28 -19.20 25.98
C ARG A 206 6.86 -18.73 25.76
N ARG A 207 6.17 -18.39 26.84
CA ARG A 207 4.83 -17.80 26.76
C ARG A 207 4.92 -16.33 26.36
N VAL A 208 4.04 -15.92 25.44
CA VAL A 208 3.87 -14.52 25.02
C VAL A 208 3.10 -13.79 26.10
N THR A 209 3.82 -13.19 27.05
CA THR A 209 3.27 -12.37 28.12
C THR A 209 4.15 -11.15 28.35
N TYR A 210 3.56 -10.07 28.87
CA TYR A 210 4.27 -8.88 29.30
C TYR A 210 3.87 -8.52 30.73
N THR A 211 4.79 -7.97 31.52
CA THR A 211 4.46 -7.58 32.91
C THR A 211 3.72 -6.25 32.93
N THR A 212 2.63 -6.19 33.67
CA THR A 212 1.82 -4.96 33.87
C THR A 212 2.35 -4.10 35.02
N VAL A 213 3.40 -4.53 35.73
CA VAL A 213 3.92 -3.86 36.92
C VAL A 213 4.84 -2.72 36.51
N SER A 214 4.49 -1.48 36.86
CA SER A 214 5.43 -0.36 36.82
C SER A 214 6.39 -0.53 37.99
N ASP A 215 7.68 -0.68 37.74
CA ASP A 215 8.72 -0.84 38.76
C ASP A 215 9.04 0.47 39.53
N GLY A 216 8.25 1.53 39.33
CA GLY A 216 8.46 2.82 39.96
C GLY A 216 9.70 3.59 39.48
N SER A 217 10.53 3.00 38.60
CA SER A 217 11.73 3.66 38.06
C SER A 217 11.40 4.54 36.84
N LYS A 218 10.32 4.20 36.12
CA LYS A 218 9.77 4.98 35.00
C LYS A 218 8.24 5.02 35.08
N VAL A 219 7.70 6.14 35.56
CA VAL A 219 6.24 6.37 35.60
C VAL A 219 5.67 6.24 34.18
N GLY A 220 4.89 5.17 33.94
CA GLY A 220 4.16 4.96 32.69
C GLY A 220 4.78 4.00 31.67
N GLN A 221 6.00 3.47 31.89
CA GLN A 221 6.57 2.43 31.01
C GLN A 221 6.38 1.04 31.65
N ARG A 222 5.62 0.19 30.96
CA ARG A 222 5.48 -1.24 31.29
C ARG A 222 6.72 -1.97 30.78
N HIS A 223 7.19 -3.00 31.49
CA HIS A 223 8.44 -3.71 31.20
C HIS A 223 8.22 -5.22 31.01
N GLY A 224 9.25 -5.95 30.62
CA GLY A 224 9.21 -7.41 30.48
C GLY A 224 10.13 -7.92 29.36
N LYS A 225 10.70 -9.11 29.53
CA LYS A 225 11.72 -9.65 28.61
C LYS A 225 11.28 -9.68 27.13
N LEU A 226 10.02 -10.00 26.84
CA LEU A 226 9.49 -9.97 25.48
C LEU A 226 9.44 -8.53 24.91
N LEU A 227 9.00 -7.56 25.73
CA LEU A 227 8.95 -6.17 25.31
C LEU A 227 10.37 -5.63 25.08
N GLU A 228 11.30 -5.93 25.98
CA GLU A 228 12.72 -5.57 25.83
C GLU A 228 13.34 -6.18 24.58
N PHE A 229 13.01 -7.44 24.28
CA PHE A 229 13.42 -8.12 23.05
C PHE A 229 12.88 -7.42 21.80
N ILE A 230 11.57 -7.12 21.77
CA ILE A 230 10.96 -6.40 20.64
C ILE A 230 11.60 -5.02 20.46
N GLN A 231 11.89 -4.30 21.55
CA GLN A 231 12.55 -3.00 21.48
C GLN A 231 13.99 -3.11 20.97
N ALA A 232 14.73 -4.14 21.39
CA ALA A 232 16.07 -4.41 20.89
C ALA A 232 16.06 -4.66 19.38
N VAL A 233 15.14 -5.51 18.90
CA VAL A 233 14.95 -5.77 17.47
C VAL A 233 14.56 -4.49 16.73
N ALA A 234 13.59 -3.72 17.24
CA ALA A 234 13.14 -2.47 16.62
C ALA A 234 14.27 -1.45 16.44
N MET A 235 15.13 -1.31 17.44
CA MET A 235 16.32 -0.45 17.39
C MET A 235 17.34 -0.93 16.35
N MET A 236 17.50 -2.24 16.15
CA MET A 236 18.38 -2.80 15.13
C MET A 236 17.87 -2.54 13.70
N VAL A 237 16.54 -2.55 13.51
CA VAL A 237 15.90 -2.39 12.20
C VAL A 237 15.45 -0.96 11.87
N THR A 238 15.83 0.04 12.67
CA THR A 238 15.52 1.45 12.44
C THR A 238 16.77 2.32 12.22
N ALA A 239 16.64 3.41 11.47
CA ALA A 239 17.69 4.39 11.18
C ALA A 239 17.14 5.83 11.16
N PRO A 240 17.37 6.65 12.21
CA PRO A 240 18.16 6.36 13.39
C PRO A 240 17.54 5.28 14.28
N SER A 241 18.37 4.62 15.09
CA SER A 241 17.91 3.64 16.08
C SER A 241 16.86 4.29 16.99
N THR A 242 15.65 3.76 16.95
CA THR A 242 14.48 4.34 17.62
C THR A 242 13.65 3.24 18.27
N GLU A 243 13.31 3.43 19.54
CA GLU A 243 12.36 2.55 20.24
C GLU A 243 10.92 2.75 19.71
N LEU A 244 10.14 1.68 19.72
CA LEU A 244 8.71 1.75 19.46
C LEU A 244 7.98 2.25 20.71
N ASN A 245 6.82 2.88 20.50
CA ASN A 245 5.94 3.19 21.62
C ASN A 245 5.47 1.89 22.30
N GLY A 246 5.79 1.72 23.59
CA GLY A 246 5.48 0.49 24.33
C GLY A 246 3.98 0.16 24.42
N GLU A 247 3.09 1.16 24.46
CA GLU A 247 1.64 0.93 24.42
C GLU A 247 1.17 0.44 23.04
N THR A 248 1.85 0.89 21.98
CA THR A 248 1.59 0.39 20.63
C THR A 248 2.06 -1.05 20.48
N VAL A 249 3.27 -1.38 20.93
CA VAL A 249 3.78 -2.76 20.93
C VAL A 249 2.86 -3.67 21.73
N ARG A 250 2.36 -3.20 22.89
CA ARG A 250 1.40 -3.94 23.70
C ARG A 250 0.12 -4.28 22.94
N LYS A 251 -0.46 -3.31 22.21
CA LYS A 251 -1.66 -3.54 21.40
C LYS A 251 -1.42 -4.55 20.29
N ASP A 252 -0.23 -4.51 19.68
CA ASP A 252 0.16 -5.46 18.64
C ASP A 252 0.37 -6.88 19.25
N ILE A 253 0.97 -7.00 20.44
CA ILE A 253 1.04 -8.27 21.19
C ILE A 253 -0.35 -8.77 21.59
N ASP A 254 -1.20 -7.90 22.13
CA ASP A 254 -2.57 -8.25 22.51
C ASP A 254 -3.34 -8.78 21.30
N ARG A 255 -3.19 -8.13 20.14
CA ARG A 255 -3.79 -8.60 18.89
C ARG A 255 -3.30 -10.01 18.55
N PHE A 256 -1.99 -10.23 18.55
CA PHE A 256 -1.41 -11.55 18.33
C PHE A 256 -1.96 -12.63 19.29
N THR A 257 -2.15 -12.30 20.57
CA THR A 257 -2.65 -13.25 21.57
C THR A 257 -4.16 -13.48 21.55
N ASN A 258 -4.94 -12.46 21.18
CA ASN A 258 -6.41 -12.47 21.24
C ASN A 258 -7.08 -12.83 19.92
N ASP A 259 -6.31 -13.02 18.85
CA ASP A 259 -6.83 -13.44 17.56
C ASP A 259 -6.52 -14.93 17.31
N PRO A 260 -7.35 -15.87 17.82
CA PRO A 260 -7.14 -17.30 17.59
C PRO A 260 -7.52 -17.75 16.16
N LYS A 261 -7.69 -16.84 15.20
CA LYS A 261 -8.11 -17.14 13.82
C LYS A 261 -7.51 -16.18 12.77
N ASP A 262 -6.21 -16.33 12.52
CA ASP A 262 -5.61 -16.12 11.19
C ASP A 262 -4.73 -17.33 10.83
N ASN A 263 -5.21 -18.54 11.19
CA ASN A 263 -4.79 -19.75 10.50
C ASN A 263 -5.33 -19.65 9.07
N VAL A 264 -4.48 -19.18 8.16
CA VAL A 264 -4.70 -19.26 6.71
C VAL A 264 -6.05 -18.66 6.31
N GLU A 265 -6.23 -17.34 6.51
CA GLU A 265 -6.98 -16.65 5.46
C GLU A 265 -6.12 -16.83 4.21
N ASP A 266 -6.67 -17.62 3.30
CA ASP A 266 -6.22 -17.90 1.96
C ASP A 266 -6.01 -16.58 1.23
N TRP A 267 -4.94 -15.85 1.56
CA TRP A 267 -4.21 -15.05 0.58
C TRP A 267 -3.54 -16.04 -0.36
N GLY A 268 -4.36 -16.85 -1.05
CA GLY A 268 -3.97 -17.31 -2.37
C GLY A 268 -3.42 -16.08 -3.09
N PRO A 269 -2.30 -16.22 -3.82
CA PRO A 269 -1.81 -15.11 -4.62
C PRO A 269 -3.02 -14.53 -5.36
N PRO A 270 -3.23 -13.20 -5.35
CA PRO A 270 -4.36 -12.63 -6.07
C PRO A 270 -4.35 -13.27 -7.45
N GLU A 271 -5.47 -13.87 -7.86
CA GLU A 271 -5.57 -14.40 -9.21
C GLU A 271 -5.37 -13.20 -10.13
N PHE A 272 -4.13 -13.03 -10.59
CA PHE A 272 -3.79 -12.10 -11.63
C PHE A 272 -4.55 -12.65 -12.83
N GLY A 273 -5.66 -11.99 -13.16
CA GLY A 273 -6.39 -12.24 -14.37
C GLY A 273 -5.39 -12.19 -15.51
N ASN A 274 -5.02 -13.35 -16.03
CA ASN A 274 -4.38 -13.47 -17.33
C ASN A 274 -5.43 -13.03 -18.34
N GLN A 275 -5.48 -11.73 -18.62
CA GLN A 275 -6.18 -11.19 -19.76
C GLN A 275 -5.10 -10.76 -20.76
N TYR A 276 -4.91 -11.64 -21.74
CA TYR A 276 -4.39 -11.28 -23.05
C TYR A 276 -5.29 -10.24 -23.71
#